data_AF-A0A1Y3EG80-F1
#
_entry.id   AF-A0A1Y3EG80-F1
#
_cell.length_a   1.000
_cell.length_b   1.000
_cell.length_c   1.000
_cell.angle_alpha   90.00
_cell.angle_beta   90.00
_cell.angle_gamma   90.00
#
_symmetry.space_group_name_H-M   'P 1'
#
loop_
_entity.id
_entity.type
_entity.pdbx_description
1 polymer ?
#
loop_
_entity_poly.entity_id
_entity_poly.type
_entity_poly.pdbx_seq_one_letter_code
_entity_poly.pdbx_strand_id
1 'polypeptide(L)'
;FFLFFFLSNPNVNPDGTWTPELWPKYSQDELYLILSASTNGTGHGPRRRQCTFWSQYIPKLFAATASLSDVEMKWKIQMMKWEEEYIAEWKHHFEMYKKIQQHSYMDTYCRN
;
A
#
# COMPACT_ATOMS: atom_id res chain seq x y z
N PHE A 1 -9.73 8.49 35.33
CA PHE A 1 -8.77 9.29 34.53
C PHE A 1 -7.63 9.88 35.36
N PHE A 2 -7.85 10.43 36.57
CA PHE A 2 -6.77 11.03 37.38
C PHE A 2 -5.77 10.04 38.02
N LEU A 3 -6.16 8.78 38.25
CA LEU A 3 -5.33 7.77 38.93
C LEU A 3 -4.09 7.30 38.15
N PHE A 4 -4.15 7.34 36.81
CA PHE A 4 -3.07 6.84 35.96
C PHE A 4 -1.82 7.72 36.01
N PHE A 5 -1.98 9.02 36.30
CA PHE A 5 -0.91 9.99 36.21
C PHE A 5 -0.03 10.06 37.48
N PHE A 6 -0.56 9.68 38.65
CA PHE A 6 0.13 9.86 39.93
C PHE A 6 0.65 8.58 40.60
N LEU A 7 0.08 7.40 40.33
CA LEU A 7 0.35 6.19 41.12
C LEU A 7 0.93 5.01 40.34
N SER A 8 1.09 5.12 39.01
CA SER A 8 1.52 4.02 38.12
C SER A 8 0.61 2.76 38.13
N ASN A 9 -0.34 2.68 39.07
CA ASN A 9 -1.30 1.61 39.23
C ASN A 9 -2.71 2.21 39.36
N PRO A 10 -3.59 1.96 38.37
CA PRO A 10 -4.95 2.51 38.36
C PRO A 10 -5.89 1.89 39.41
N ASN A 11 -5.44 0.85 40.14
CA ASN A 11 -6.26 0.10 41.09
C ASN A 11 -6.19 0.61 42.54
N VAL A 12 -5.34 1.61 42.82
CA VAL A 12 -5.11 2.10 44.19
C VAL A 12 -5.56 3.55 44.28
N ASN A 13 -6.56 3.81 45.11
CA ASN A 13 -7.04 5.15 45.38
C ASN A 13 -5.98 5.98 46.12
N PRO A 14 -6.07 7.33 46.11
CA PRO A 14 -5.15 8.20 46.85
C PRO A 14 -5.11 7.90 48.35
N ASP A 15 -6.20 7.38 48.91
CA ASP A 15 -6.34 6.99 50.32
C ASP A 15 -5.76 5.59 50.63
N GLY A 16 -5.11 4.92 49.66
CA GLY A 16 -4.54 3.58 49.81
C GLY A 16 -5.56 2.43 49.76
N THR A 17 -6.84 2.74 49.56
CA THR A 17 -7.90 1.74 49.37
C THR A 17 -7.91 1.21 47.93
N TRP A 18 -8.27 -0.07 47.76
CA TRP A 18 -8.34 -0.71 46.45
C TRP A 18 -9.65 -0.37 45.73
N THR A 19 -9.59 -0.24 44.40
CA THR A 19 -10.79 -0.10 43.58
C THR A 19 -11.60 -1.42 43.59
N PRO A 20 -12.94 -1.35 43.66
CA PRO A 20 -13.78 -2.56 43.66
C PRO A 20 -13.70 -3.35 42.35
N GLU A 21 -13.34 -2.67 41.25
CA GLU A 21 -13.06 -3.31 39.96
C GLU A 21 -11.56 -3.28 39.69
N LEU A 22 -10.95 -4.47 39.58
CA LEU A 22 -9.52 -4.63 39.38
C LEU A 22 -9.20 -4.57 37.88
N TRP A 23 -8.46 -3.55 37.47
CA TRP A 23 -7.90 -3.44 36.12
C TRP A 23 -6.72 -4.40 35.99
N PRO A 24 -6.83 -5.48 35.17
CA PRO A 24 -5.72 -6.39 34.96
C PRO A 24 -4.58 -5.67 34.21
N LYS A 25 -3.34 -5.93 34.64
CA LYS A 25 -2.17 -5.44 33.90
C LYS A 25 -2.16 -6.09 32.51
N TYR A 26 -2.06 -5.26 31.48
CA TYR A 26 -1.89 -5.75 30.11
C TYR A 26 -0.55 -6.49 30.02
N SER A 27 -0.62 -7.82 29.98
CA SER A 27 0.52 -8.75 29.94
C SER A 27 0.32 -9.73 28.79
N GLN A 28 0.97 -10.89 28.82
CA GLN A 28 0.86 -11.94 27.79
C GLN A 28 -0.59 -12.40 27.53
N ASP A 29 -1.48 -12.30 28.52
CA ASP A 29 -2.90 -12.65 28.39
C ASP A 29 -3.73 -11.57 27.68
N GLU A 30 -3.12 -10.42 27.37
CA GLU A 30 -3.69 -9.30 26.61
C GLU A 30 -5.04 -8.80 27.15
N LEU A 31 -5.23 -8.92 28.46
CA LEU A 31 -6.48 -8.53 29.12
C LEU A 31 -6.63 -7.01 29.12
N TYR A 32 -7.79 -6.53 28.69
CA TYR A 32 -8.17 -5.13 28.75
C TYR A 32 -9.51 -4.96 29.46
N LEU A 33 -9.69 -3.80 30.10
CA LEU A 33 -10.93 -3.44 30.77
C LEU A 33 -11.89 -2.76 29.79
N ILE A 34 -13.15 -3.16 29.79
CA ILE A 34 -14.21 -2.48 29.04
C ILE A 34 -14.79 -1.39 29.94
N LEU A 35 -14.59 -0.13 29.53
CA LEU A 35 -15.14 1.03 30.23
C LEU A 35 -16.47 1.40 29.60
N SER A 36 -17.58 0.97 30.21
CA SER A 36 -18.95 1.28 29.76
C SER A 36 -19.85 1.58 30.96
N ALA A 37 -20.87 2.43 30.77
CA ALA A 37 -21.79 2.84 31.83
C ALA A 37 -22.75 1.71 32.28
N SER A 38 -22.85 0.62 31.51
CA SER A 38 -23.77 -0.49 31.73
C SER A 38 -23.11 -1.86 31.80
N THR A 39 -21.85 -1.97 31.38
CA THR A 39 -21.16 -3.25 31.19
C THR A 39 -19.74 -3.13 31.71
N ASN A 40 -19.51 -3.80 32.83
CA ASN A 40 -18.21 -3.88 33.49
C ASN A 40 -17.67 -5.28 33.23
N GLY A 41 -16.48 -5.36 32.62
CA GLY A 41 -15.94 -6.64 32.20
C GLY A 41 -14.54 -6.54 31.60
N THR A 42 -13.87 -7.69 31.55
CA THR A 42 -12.55 -7.83 30.92
C THR A 42 -12.69 -8.54 29.58
N GLY A 43 -11.96 -8.05 28.58
CA GLY A 43 -11.85 -8.67 27.26
C GLY A 43 -10.41 -9.05 26.95
N HIS A 44 -10.22 -9.84 25.88
CA HIS A 44 -8.89 -10.22 25.39
C HIS A 44 -8.56 -9.49 24.09
N GLY A 45 -7.53 -8.64 24.12
CA GLY A 45 -6.93 -7.94 22.98
C GLY A 45 -7.94 -7.30 22.02
N PRO A 46 -8.26 -6.00 22.14
CA PRO A 46 -9.27 -5.39 21.29
C PRO A 46 -8.81 -5.41 19.83
N ARG A 47 -9.67 -5.91 18.93
CA ARG A 47 -9.47 -5.85 17.46
C ARG A 47 -8.15 -6.48 16.97
N ARG A 48 -7.68 -7.56 17.60
CA ARG A 48 -6.44 -8.27 17.22
C ARG A 48 -6.31 -8.53 15.72
N ARG A 49 -7.38 -9.04 15.09
CA ARG A 49 -7.37 -9.33 13.65
C ARG A 49 -7.07 -8.09 12.82
N GLN A 50 -7.66 -6.95 13.18
CA GLN A 50 -7.42 -5.68 12.49
C GLN A 50 -6.02 -5.14 12.79
N CYS A 51 -5.52 -5.26 14.02
CA CYS A 51 -4.16 -4.85 14.38
C CYS A 51 -3.11 -5.68 13.62
N THR A 52 -3.28 -7.00 13.52
CA THR A 52 -2.38 -7.87 12.74
C THR A 52 -2.46 -7.55 11.25
N PHE A 53 -3.65 -7.26 10.73
CA PHE A 53 -3.82 -6.81 9.35
C PHE A 53 -3.01 -5.56 9.05
N TRP A 54 -3.18 -4.50 9.85
CA TRP A 54 -2.48 -3.23 9.61
C TRP A 54 -0.97 -3.31 9.89
N SER A 55 -0.56 -4.04 10.93
CA SER A 55 0.86 -4.08 11.32
C SER A 55 1.70 -5.10 10.56
N GLN A 56 1.11 -6.22 10.12
CA GLN A 56 1.87 -7.31 9.49
C GLN A 56 1.49 -7.55 8.04
N TYR A 57 0.19 -7.51 7.71
CA TYR A 57 -0.26 -7.86 6.37
C TYR A 57 -0.03 -6.72 5.37
N ILE A 58 -0.44 -5.49 5.73
CA ILE A 58 -0.31 -4.32 4.86
C ILE A 58 1.14 -4.05 4.43
N PRO A 59 2.15 -4.03 5.32
CA PRO A 59 3.54 -3.82 4.90
C PRO A 59 4.04 -4.89 3.93
N LYS A 60 3.67 -6.17 4.15
CA LYS A 60 4.03 -7.27 3.25
C LYS A 60 3.36 -7.14 1.89
N LEU A 61 2.09 -6.73 1.87
CA LEU A 61 1.35 -6.48 0.64
C LEU A 61 2.02 -5.39 -0.19
N PHE A 62 2.34 -4.24 0.42
CA PHE A 62 3.04 -3.15 -0.25
C PHE A 62 4.39 -3.60 -0.83
N ALA A 63 5.18 -4.36 -0.06
CA ALA A 63 6.46 -4.88 -0.53
C ALA A 63 6.30 -5.83 -1.74
N ALA A 64 5.28 -6.68 -1.75
CA ALA A 64 5.00 -7.57 -2.87
C ALA A 64 4.56 -6.80 -4.13
N THR A 65 3.72 -5.78 -3.96
CA THR A 65 3.17 -4.99 -5.09
C THR A 65 4.11 -3.90 -5.59
N ALA A 66 5.13 -3.48 -4.82
CA ALA A 66 6.07 -2.43 -5.20
C ALA A 66 6.81 -2.76 -6.52
N SER A 67 7.17 -4.03 -6.73
CA SER A 67 7.80 -4.46 -7.98
C SER A 67 6.88 -4.29 -9.20
N LEU A 68 5.57 -4.50 -9.04
CA LEU A 68 4.58 -4.33 -10.10
C LEU A 68 4.43 -2.85 -10.47
N SER A 69 4.37 -1.95 -9.49
CA SER A 69 4.30 -0.50 -9.77
C SER A 69 5.54 0.02 -10.48
N ASP A 70 6.73 -0.49 -10.14
CA ASP A 70 7.97 -0.08 -10.78
C ASP A 70 8.06 -0.56 -12.23
N VAL A 71 7.64 -1.80 -12.50
CA VAL A 71 7.54 -2.32 -13.87
C VAL A 71 6.48 -1.55 -14.65
N GLU A 72 5.35 -1.22 -14.02
CA GLU A 72 4.29 -0.41 -14.63
C GLU A 72 4.80 0.97 -15.04
N MET A 73 5.49 1.65 -14.14
CA MET A 73 6.06 2.97 -14.39
C MET A 73 7.12 2.92 -15.49
N LYS A 74 8.01 1.91 -15.46
CA LYS A 74 9.06 1.74 -16.48
C LYS A 74 8.48 1.52 -17.87
N TRP A 75 7.50 0.63 -18.02
CA TRP A 75 6.92 0.42 -19.35
C TRP A 75 6.20 1.67 -19.83
N LYS A 76 5.48 2.41 -18.97
CA LYS A 76 4.81 3.66 -19.36
C LYS A 76 5.82 4.68 -19.89
N ILE A 77 6.92 4.88 -19.17
CA ILE A 77 7.99 5.79 -19.60
C ILE A 77 8.61 5.34 -20.92
N GLN A 78 8.94 4.06 -21.05
CA GLN A 78 9.52 3.51 -22.29
C GLN A 78 8.56 3.62 -23.47
N MET A 79 7.27 3.41 -23.24
CA MET A 79 6.23 3.50 -24.27
C MET A 79 6.01 4.93 -24.72
N MET A 80 5.96 5.89 -23.80
CA MET A 80 5.93 7.32 -24.13
C MET A 80 7.15 7.72 -24.95
N LYS A 81 8.35 7.29 -24.52
CA LYS A 81 9.59 7.55 -25.26
C LYS A 81 9.56 6.96 -26.68
N TRP A 82 9.05 5.74 -26.82
CA TRP A 82 8.87 5.12 -28.13
C TRP A 82 7.93 5.91 -29.04
N GLU A 83 6.81 6.40 -28.49
CA GLU A 83 5.81 7.16 -29.23
C GLU A 83 6.33 8.54 -29.67
N GLU A 84 7.10 9.21 -28.83
CA GLU A 84 7.57 10.56 -29.08
C GLU A 84 8.86 10.59 -29.91
N GLU A 85 9.84 9.76 -29.57
CA GLU A 85 11.19 9.86 -30.14
C GLU A 85 11.43 8.83 -31.25
N TYR A 86 11.08 7.56 -31.02
CA TYR A 86 11.55 6.48 -31.89
C TYR A 86 10.65 6.19 -33.08
N ILE A 87 9.31 6.25 -32.91
CA ILE A 87 8.39 5.89 -33.98
C ILE A 87 8.24 6.98 -35.04
N ALA A 88 8.54 8.24 -34.71
CA ALA A 88 8.42 9.37 -35.63
C ALA A 88 9.42 9.27 -36.80
N GLU A 89 10.70 9.06 -36.49
CA GLU A 89 11.73 8.87 -37.52
C GLU A 89 11.52 7.59 -38.32
N TRP A 90 11.11 6.51 -37.66
CA TRP A 90 10.80 5.26 -38.35
C TRP A 90 9.65 5.44 -39.35
N LYS A 91 8.57 6.11 -38.94
CA LYS A 91 7.45 6.45 -39.83
C LYS A 91 7.92 7.28 -41.02
N HIS A 92 8.77 8.28 -40.78
CA HIS A 92 9.31 9.11 -41.86
C HIS A 92 10.09 8.29 -42.89
N HIS A 93 11.05 7.48 -42.44
CA HIS A 93 11.86 6.64 -43.33
C HIS A 93 11.01 5.59 -44.07
N PHE A 94 10.02 5.01 -43.39
CA PHE A 94 9.11 4.04 -43.99
C PHE A 94 8.27 4.66 -45.11
N GLU A 95 7.77 5.89 -44.93
CA GLU A 95 7.06 6.62 -45.98
C GLU A 95 7.96 6.91 -47.19
N MET A 96 9.21 7.31 -46.96
CA MET A 96 10.17 7.53 -48.04
C MET A 96 10.49 6.26 -48.81
N TYR A 97 10.70 5.15 -48.10
CA TYR A 97 10.92 3.84 -48.71
C TYR A 97 9.75 3.43 -49.62
N LYS A 98 8.50 3.59 -49.15
CA LYS A 98 7.31 3.29 -49.96
C LYS A 98 7.26 4.08 -51.28
N LYS A 99 7.61 5.38 -51.25
CA LYS A 99 7.65 6.22 -52.45
C LYS A 99 8.70 5.74 -53.44
N ILE A 100 9.90 5.41 -52.98
CA ILE A 100 10.99 4.92 -53.83
C ILE A 100 10.62 3.57 -54.46
N GLN A 101 10.04 2.66 -53.68
CA GLN A 101 9.56 1.38 -54.19
C GLN A 101 8.49 1.56 -55.28
N GLN A 102 7.54 2.47 -55.07
CA GLN A 102 6.51 2.76 -56.07
C GLN A 102 7.08 3.38 -57.34
N HIS A 103 8.02 4.31 -57.23
CA HIS A 103 8.74 4.87 -58.38
C HIS A 103 9.51 3.79 -59.15
N SER A 104 10.29 2.97 -58.45
CA SER A 104 11.03 1.85 -59.05
C SER A 104 10.12 0.85 -59.75
N TYR A 105 8.94 0.57 -59.20
CA TYR A 105 7.94 -0.31 -59.81
C TYR A 105 7.39 0.29 -61.12
N MET A 106 7.04 1.57 -61.11
CA MET A 106 6.57 2.27 -62.32
C MET A 106 7.66 2.36 -63.39
N ASP A 107 8.92 2.59 -63.00
CA ASP A 107 10.06 2.62 -63.93
C ASP A 107 10.32 1.27 -64.60
N THR A 108 10.10 0.16 -63.89
CA THR A 108 10.19 -1.19 -64.48
C THR A 108 9.02 -1.51 -65.42
N TYR A 109 7.84 -0.97 -65.16
CA TYR A 109 6.66 -1.18 -66.00
C TYR A 109 6.73 -0.36 -67.30
N CYS A 110 7.26 0.86 -67.25
CA CYS A 110 7.48 1.70 -68.45
C CYS A 110 8.65 1.24 -69.34
N ARG A 111 9.48 0.30 -68.87
CA ARG A 111 10.65 -0.21 -69.60
C ARG A 111 10.38 -1.54 -70.34
N ASN A 112 9.21 -2.13 -70.15
CA ASN A 112 8.68 -3.28 -70.91
C ASN A 112 7.57 -2.82 -71.84
#